data_AF-A0A5J4TX25-F1
#
_entry.id   AF-A0A5J4TX25-F1
#
_cell.length_a   1.000
_cell.length_b   1.000
_cell.length_c   1.000
_cell.angle_alpha   90.00
_cell.angle_beta   90.00
_cell.angle_gamma   90.00
#
_symmetry.space_group_name_H-M   'P 1'
#
loop_
_entity.id
_entity.type
_entity.pdbx_description
1 polymer ?
#
loop_
_entity_poly.entity_id
_entity_poly.type
_entity_poly.pdbx_seq_one_letter_code
_entity_poly.pdbx_strand_id
1 'polypeptide(L)'
;MKIAGGDETEGKDQFVITVNSSSTGNITIRNIELREWNGGFIKTDGGQIRLIELLLVGSGLIVHNSVGKLEVIQCQFIGDGENLFIKPFIQLTKGDVNIIDSVFKDGSFVGENNGCVVCTGVCTTCQIQGCQFIDNIIETGSAAVDVTTNNCTMLAIKDFQGEKNIFSGYHLKDPLSGNFIKSISQKVIITYSDFVNTTFSSKGNVISINDEQYIEIVIDECKFANLSSLSSSSMSTCIHTNLSSNEGFQIFIWSSLFINCKNYGSEQTLGSAVTIHSNASTKNATSYFNENKGIEASDIWIKSQLTDIELNLSNFNKSYSDISVISNFSTCSASSKVISIESLQVYSNTFVIFGALKLAN
;
A
#
# COMPACT_ATOMS: atom_id res chain seq x y z
N MET A 1 -28.71 -9.46 14.13
CA MET A 1 -28.60 -9.72 15.59
C MET A 1 -27.56 -8.76 16.16
N LYS A 2 -27.80 -8.11 17.31
CA LYS A 2 -26.81 -7.23 17.95
C LYS A 2 -26.22 -7.93 19.17
N ILE A 3 -24.90 -7.96 19.27
CA ILE A 3 -24.13 -8.48 20.41
C ILE A 3 -23.19 -7.37 20.86
N ALA A 4 -23.30 -6.94 22.11
CA ALA A 4 -22.47 -5.91 22.72
C ALA A 4 -22.16 -6.30 24.17
N GLY A 5 -21.00 -5.92 24.69
CA GLY A 5 -20.61 -6.16 26.09
C GLY A 5 -19.10 -6.22 26.32
N GLY A 6 -18.71 -6.35 27.59
CA GLY A 6 -17.30 -6.41 28.04
C GLY A 6 -16.85 -5.08 28.65
N ASP A 7 -16.49 -5.10 29.95
CA ASP A 7 -15.87 -3.94 30.61
C ASP A 7 -14.37 -3.85 30.22
N GLU A 8 -13.70 -2.72 30.47
CA GLU A 8 -12.29 -2.46 30.03
C GLU A 8 -11.25 -3.52 30.44
N THR A 9 -11.60 -4.37 31.41
CA THR A 9 -10.74 -5.41 31.97
C THR A 9 -11.19 -6.84 31.64
N GLU A 10 -12.37 -7.01 31.03
CA GLU A 10 -12.89 -8.31 30.63
C GLU A 10 -12.47 -8.64 29.19
N GLY A 11 -12.09 -9.90 28.95
CA GLY A 11 -12.02 -10.39 27.57
C GLY A 11 -10.67 -10.33 26.86
N LYS A 12 -9.56 -10.05 27.54
CA LYS A 12 -8.23 -10.30 26.96
C LYS A 12 -8.14 -11.76 26.50
N ASP A 13 -7.86 -11.96 25.21
CA ASP A 13 -7.81 -13.27 24.54
C ASP A 13 -9.15 -14.04 24.51
N GLN A 14 -10.27 -13.39 24.83
CA GLN A 14 -11.61 -13.94 24.64
C GLN A 14 -12.21 -13.45 23.32
N PHE A 15 -12.94 -14.35 22.67
CA PHE A 15 -13.57 -14.08 21.39
C PHE A 15 -15.06 -14.38 21.45
N VAL A 16 -15.88 -13.51 20.85
CA VAL A 16 -17.34 -13.70 20.77
C VAL A 16 -17.67 -15.00 20.02
N ILE A 17 -16.95 -15.27 18.93
CA ILE A 17 -17.08 -16.50 18.14
C ILE A 17 -15.72 -17.18 18.05
N THR A 18 -15.67 -18.46 18.38
CA THR A 18 -14.48 -19.30 18.22
C THR A 18 -14.79 -20.51 17.34
N VAL A 19 -13.94 -20.76 16.35
CA VAL A 19 -13.96 -21.97 15.52
C VAL A 19 -12.71 -22.77 15.83
N ASN A 20 -12.88 -23.99 16.31
CA ASN A 20 -11.76 -24.83 16.71
C ASN A 20 -11.00 -25.40 15.51
N SER A 21 -9.79 -25.89 15.79
CA SER A 21 -8.90 -26.48 14.77
C SER A 21 -9.37 -27.82 14.20
N SER A 22 -10.27 -28.55 14.87
CA SER A 22 -10.84 -29.78 14.31
C SER A 22 -11.98 -29.53 13.31
N SER A 23 -12.43 -28.27 13.16
CA SER A 23 -13.43 -27.91 12.18
C SER A 23 -12.87 -28.05 10.77
N THR A 24 -13.55 -28.81 9.93
CA THR A 24 -13.26 -28.94 8.48
C THR A 24 -14.39 -28.37 7.62
N GLY A 25 -15.42 -27.79 8.24
CA GLY A 25 -16.62 -27.31 7.57
C GLY A 25 -16.47 -25.90 7.00
N ASN A 26 -17.42 -25.54 6.13
CA ASN A 26 -17.61 -24.16 5.66
C ASN A 26 -18.58 -23.47 6.62
N ILE A 27 -18.14 -22.39 7.27
CA ILE A 27 -18.89 -21.67 8.28
C ILE A 27 -19.23 -20.29 7.74
N THR A 28 -20.50 -19.94 7.78
CA THR A 28 -21.00 -18.63 7.37
C THR A 28 -21.54 -17.88 8.57
N ILE A 29 -21.02 -16.69 8.83
CA ILE A 29 -21.50 -15.74 9.83
C ILE A 29 -22.03 -14.54 9.07
N ARG A 30 -23.32 -14.22 9.27
CA ARG A 30 -23.98 -13.19 8.47
C ARG A 30 -24.95 -12.33 9.26
N ASN A 31 -25.08 -11.05 8.87
CA ASN A 31 -26.07 -10.12 9.39
C ASN A 31 -26.05 -10.01 10.94
N ILE A 32 -24.83 -9.87 11.47
CA ILE A 32 -24.58 -9.66 12.89
C ILE A 32 -23.86 -8.33 13.08
N GLU A 33 -24.30 -7.61 14.11
CA GLU A 33 -23.64 -6.43 14.63
C GLU A 33 -22.91 -6.82 15.92
N LEU A 34 -21.60 -6.59 15.97
CA LEU A 34 -20.75 -6.77 17.15
C LEU A 34 -20.22 -5.40 17.58
N ARG A 35 -20.43 -4.99 18.83
CA ARG A 35 -19.99 -3.67 19.33
C ARG A 35 -19.22 -3.74 20.64
N GLU A 36 -18.37 -2.73 20.86
CA GLU A 36 -17.81 -2.35 22.16
C GLU A 36 -17.05 -3.50 22.85
N TRP A 37 -16.31 -4.30 22.09
CA TRP A 37 -15.61 -5.47 22.60
C TRP A 37 -14.09 -5.26 22.57
N ASN A 38 -13.46 -5.10 23.75
CA ASN A 38 -12.01 -4.95 23.87
C ASN A 38 -11.20 -6.25 23.71
N GLY A 39 -11.88 -7.40 23.63
CA GLY A 39 -11.28 -8.69 23.25
C GLY A 39 -11.22 -8.87 21.73
N GLY A 40 -11.44 -10.08 21.23
CA GLY A 40 -11.63 -10.33 19.80
C GLY A 40 -13.08 -10.58 19.41
N PHE A 41 -13.45 -10.26 18.17
CA PHE A 41 -14.77 -10.61 17.66
C PHE A 41 -14.83 -12.08 17.25
N ILE A 42 -13.90 -12.52 16.41
CA ILE A 42 -13.93 -13.84 15.80
C ILE A 42 -12.52 -14.43 15.80
N LYS A 43 -12.36 -15.67 16.26
CA LYS A 43 -11.11 -16.43 16.12
C LYS A 43 -11.38 -17.76 15.43
N THR A 44 -10.59 -18.08 14.41
CA THR A 44 -10.76 -19.31 13.64
C THR A 44 -9.43 -20.05 13.52
N ASP A 45 -9.37 -21.26 14.09
CA ASP A 45 -8.20 -22.15 14.00
C ASP A 45 -8.45 -23.33 13.02
N GLY A 46 -9.66 -23.42 12.44
CA GLY A 46 -10.05 -24.45 11.48
C GLY A 46 -11.17 -23.98 10.54
N GLY A 47 -11.49 -24.81 9.54
CA GLY A 47 -12.57 -24.58 8.57
C GLY A 47 -12.28 -23.52 7.51
N GLN A 48 -13.27 -23.28 6.64
CA GLN A 48 -13.33 -22.11 5.77
C GLN A 48 -14.40 -21.17 6.31
N ILE A 49 -14.15 -19.87 6.28
CA ILE A 49 -14.96 -18.89 6.99
C ILE A 49 -15.48 -17.85 6.01
N ARG A 50 -16.79 -17.58 6.06
CA ARG A 50 -17.44 -16.52 5.27
C ARG A 50 -18.13 -15.56 6.22
N LEU A 51 -17.69 -14.30 6.20
CA LEU A 51 -18.27 -13.18 6.93
C LEU A 51 -19.04 -12.33 5.93
N ILE A 52 -20.34 -12.13 6.15
CA ILE A 52 -21.22 -11.48 5.18
C ILE A 52 -22.08 -10.43 5.89
N GLU A 53 -22.08 -9.19 5.41
CA GLU A 53 -22.97 -8.13 5.94
C GLU A 53 -22.83 -7.96 7.47
N LEU A 54 -21.58 -7.96 7.97
CA LEU A 54 -21.30 -7.75 9.38
C LEU A 54 -21.04 -6.27 9.66
N LEU A 55 -21.49 -5.80 10.82
CA LEU A 55 -21.13 -4.49 11.36
C LEU A 55 -20.32 -4.69 12.64
N LEU A 56 -19.03 -4.37 12.59
CA LEU A 56 -18.09 -4.53 13.69
C LEU A 56 -17.66 -3.14 14.16
N VAL A 57 -18.00 -2.79 15.40
CA VAL A 57 -17.76 -1.45 15.97
C VAL A 57 -16.92 -1.58 17.24
N GLY A 58 -15.79 -0.87 17.28
CA GLY A 58 -14.85 -0.83 18.38
C GLY A 58 -13.52 -1.49 18.07
N SER A 59 -12.76 -1.82 19.12
CA SER A 59 -11.38 -2.33 19.05
C SER A 59 -11.23 -3.84 18.78
N GLY A 60 -12.33 -4.54 18.51
CA GLY A 60 -12.35 -6.00 18.42
C GLY A 60 -11.63 -6.57 17.18
N LEU A 61 -10.78 -7.56 17.41
CA LEU A 61 -9.96 -8.24 16.39
C LEU A 61 -10.63 -9.50 15.81
N ILE A 62 -10.51 -9.71 14.50
CA ILE A 62 -10.71 -11.00 13.85
C ILE A 62 -9.36 -11.70 13.63
N VAL A 63 -9.21 -12.92 14.15
CA VAL A 63 -8.03 -13.77 13.92
C VAL A 63 -8.39 -14.95 13.03
N HIS A 64 -7.70 -15.10 11.91
CA HIS A 64 -7.75 -16.29 11.07
C HIS A 64 -6.41 -17.03 11.06
N ASN A 65 -6.42 -18.23 11.63
CA ASN A 65 -5.26 -19.10 11.85
C ASN A 65 -5.54 -20.52 11.35
N SER A 66 -6.25 -20.62 10.23
CA SER A 66 -6.53 -21.89 9.56
C SER A 66 -5.95 -21.88 8.15
N VAL A 67 -5.66 -23.06 7.60
CA VAL A 67 -5.24 -23.21 6.20
C VAL A 67 -6.38 -22.97 5.21
N GLY A 68 -7.62 -22.84 5.70
CA GLY A 68 -8.77 -22.52 4.87
C GLY A 68 -8.80 -21.05 4.43
N LYS A 69 -9.76 -20.74 3.56
CA LYS A 69 -10.01 -19.37 3.09
C LYS A 69 -10.87 -18.59 4.08
N LEU A 70 -10.52 -17.33 4.32
CA LEU A 70 -11.39 -16.32 4.90
C LEU A 70 -12.00 -15.47 3.79
N GLU A 71 -13.32 -15.45 3.67
CA GLU A 71 -14.05 -14.53 2.80
C GLU A 71 -14.76 -13.47 3.65
N VAL A 72 -14.56 -12.20 3.34
CA VAL A 72 -15.21 -11.07 4.02
C VAL A 72 -15.95 -10.27 2.95
N ILE A 73 -17.27 -10.18 3.05
CA ILE A 73 -18.12 -9.63 1.99
C ILE A 73 -19.06 -8.61 2.61
N GLN A 74 -19.06 -7.38 2.09
CA GLN A 74 -20.02 -6.35 2.50
C GLN A 74 -20.02 -6.07 4.00
N CYS A 75 -18.85 -6.17 4.64
CA CYS A 75 -18.68 -5.93 6.06
C CYS A 75 -18.22 -4.49 6.32
N GLN A 76 -18.56 -3.97 7.49
CA GLN A 76 -18.10 -2.67 7.97
C GLN A 76 -17.33 -2.83 9.27
N PHE A 77 -16.13 -2.28 9.31
CA PHE A 77 -15.24 -2.23 10.45
C PHE A 77 -15.07 -0.76 10.84
N ILE A 78 -15.49 -0.41 12.06
CA ILE A 78 -15.48 0.96 12.57
C ILE A 78 -14.70 0.93 13.88
N GLY A 79 -13.55 1.60 13.91
CA GLY A 79 -12.75 1.74 15.12
C GLY A 79 -13.28 2.83 16.06
N ASP A 80 -12.59 3.02 17.18
CA ASP A 80 -12.93 4.02 18.20
C ASP A 80 -12.26 5.39 17.96
N GLY A 81 -11.61 5.59 16.81
CA GLY A 81 -11.01 6.85 16.37
C GLY A 81 -9.76 7.28 17.16
N GLU A 82 -9.61 8.60 17.34
CA GLU A 82 -8.42 9.30 17.87
C GLU A 82 -8.02 8.92 19.31
N ASN A 83 -8.82 8.14 20.05
CA ASN A 83 -8.66 8.03 21.50
C ASN A 83 -7.71 6.92 21.97
N LEU A 84 -7.52 5.83 21.22
CA LEU A 84 -6.66 4.70 21.59
C LEU A 84 -6.19 3.92 20.34
N PHE A 85 -4.94 3.47 20.35
CA PHE A 85 -4.46 2.51 19.35
C PHE A 85 -5.12 1.15 19.56
N ILE A 86 -5.63 0.57 18.48
CA ILE A 86 -6.31 -0.72 18.48
C ILE A 86 -5.46 -1.80 17.80
N LYS A 87 -5.80 -3.06 18.07
CA LYS A 87 -5.30 -4.21 17.31
C LYS A 87 -5.86 -4.18 15.88
N PRO A 88 -5.33 -4.99 14.96
CA PRO A 88 -5.89 -5.04 13.62
C PRO A 88 -7.39 -5.36 13.61
N PHE A 89 -8.11 -4.88 12.59
CA PHE A 89 -9.48 -5.38 12.39
C PHE A 89 -9.45 -6.85 11.98
N ILE A 90 -8.56 -7.21 11.07
CA ILE A 90 -8.35 -8.58 10.60
C ILE A 90 -6.86 -8.92 10.65
N GLN A 91 -6.52 -9.99 11.36
CA GLN A 91 -5.19 -10.59 11.37
C GLN A 91 -5.26 -12.03 10.85
N LEU A 92 -4.52 -12.28 9.77
CA LEU A 92 -4.32 -13.58 9.17
C LEU A 92 -2.92 -14.10 9.45
N THR A 93 -2.83 -15.36 9.86
CA THR A 93 -1.55 -16.03 10.14
C THR A 93 -1.34 -17.28 9.27
N LYS A 94 -2.40 -17.77 8.60
CA LYS A 94 -2.41 -18.95 7.72
C LYS A 94 -3.49 -18.80 6.65
N GLY A 95 -3.36 -19.57 5.57
CA GLY A 95 -4.37 -19.69 4.52
C GLY A 95 -4.49 -18.46 3.64
N ASP A 96 -5.69 -18.23 3.10
CA ASP A 96 -5.98 -17.17 2.14
C ASP A 96 -7.04 -16.20 2.67
N VAL A 97 -6.99 -14.94 2.23
CA VAL A 97 -8.08 -13.98 2.44
C VAL A 97 -8.60 -13.41 1.12
N ASN A 98 -9.91 -13.26 1.04
CA ASN A 98 -10.58 -12.47 0.02
C ASN A 98 -11.60 -11.52 0.68
N ILE A 99 -11.38 -10.22 0.51
CA ILE A 99 -12.20 -9.14 1.08
C ILE A 99 -12.87 -8.41 -0.08
N ILE A 100 -14.20 -8.30 -0.04
CA ILE A 100 -15.01 -7.80 -1.14
C ILE A 100 -15.98 -6.76 -0.60
N ASP A 101 -16.03 -5.60 -1.26
CA ASP A 101 -17.06 -4.56 -1.06
C ASP A 101 -17.22 -4.17 0.42
N SER A 102 -16.11 -4.07 1.15
CA SER A 102 -16.09 -3.85 2.61
C SER A 102 -15.45 -2.51 2.96
N VAL A 103 -15.85 -1.95 4.11
CA VAL A 103 -15.41 -0.63 4.58
C VAL A 103 -14.64 -0.78 5.89
N PHE A 104 -13.46 -0.17 5.96
CA PHE A 104 -12.63 -0.05 7.14
C PHE A 104 -12.41 1.43 7.44
N LYS A 105 -12.89 1.89 8.59
CA LYS A 105 -12.79 3.30 8.95
C LYS A 105 -12.60 3.55 10.44
N ASP A 106 -12.17 4.76 10.76
CA ASP A 106 -12.03 5.27 12.12
C ASP A 106 -11.13 4.37 13.00
N GLY A 107 -10.26 3.54 12.41
CA GLY A 107 -9.26 2.74 13.12
C GLY A 107 -8.02 3.58 13.47
N SER A 108 -7.32 3.22 14.54
CA SER A 108 -6.08 3.88 14.97
C SER A 108 -4.99 2.84 15.21
N PHE A 109 -3.92 2.86 14.42
CA PHE A 109 -2.92 1.79 14.36
C PHE A 109 -1.50 2.33 14.49
N VAL A 110 -0.64 1.62 15.24
CA VAL A 110 0.80 1.94 15.38
C VAL A 110 1.62 0.68 15.52
N GLY A 111 2.85 0.69 14.99
CA GLY A 111 3.80 -0.41 15.09
C GLY A 111 3.62 -1.50 14.03
N GLU A 112 4.57 -2.43 14.00
CA GLU A 112 4.61 -3.53 13.02
C GLU A 112 3.47 -4.54 13.21
N ASN A 113 2.99 -5.13 12.12
CA ASN A 113 1.86 -6.06 12.10
C ASN A 113 0.55 -5.44 12.64
N ASN A 114 0.38 -4.14 12.47
CA ASN A 114 -0.85 -3.42 12.81
C ASN A 114 -1.45 -2.73 11.59
N GLY A 115 -2.78 -2.66 11.54
CA GLY A 115 -3.48 -2.19 10.36
C GLY A 115 -4.94 -2.59 10.29
N CYS A 116 -5.63 -2.25 9.20
CA CYS A 116 -6.98 -2.76 8.97
C CYS A 116 -6.92 -4.26 8.65
N VAL A 117 -6.07 -4.65 7.69
CA VAL A 117 -5.90 -6.03 7.25
C VAL A 117 -4.42 -6.39 7.31
N VAL A 118 -4.08 -7.37 8.15
CA VAL A 118 -2.69 -7.79 8.36
C VAL A 118 -2.52 -9.26 8.01
N CYS A 119 -1.66 -9.57 7.04
CA CYS A 119 -1.30 -10.92 6.62
C CYS A 119 0.12 -11.25 7.06
N THR A 120 0.25 -12.26 7.92
CA THR A 120 1.51 -12.68 8.57
C THR A 120 1.68 -14.20 8.49
N GLY A 121 2.79 -14.71 9.04
CA GLY A 121 2.97 -16.16 9.24
C GLY A 121 3.07 -16.94 7.92
N VAL A 122 2.19 -17.90 7.72
CA VAL A 122 2.12 -18.74 6.50
C VAL A 122 0.86 -18.44 5.68
N CYS A 123 0.39 -17.19 5.71
CA CYS A 123 -0.61 -16.69 4.77
C CYS A 123 -0.06 -16.77 3.33
N THR A 124 -0.88 -17.26 2.39
CA THR A 124 -0.48 -17.55 1.01
C THR A 124 -0.98 -16.51 0.02
N THR A 125 -2.21 -16.01 0.17
CA THR A 125 -2.75 -14.96 -0.71
C THR A 125 -3.60 -13.95 0.05
N CYS A 126 -3.52 -12.69 -0.41
CA CYS A 126 -4.36 -11.59 0.08
C CYS A 126 -5.04 -10.91 -1.11
N GLN A 127 -6.37 -11.01 -1.17
CA GLN A 127 -7.19 -10.39 -2.22
C GLN A 127 -8.15 -9.38 -1.61
N ILE A 128 -8.19 -8.18 -2.18
CA ILE A 128 -9.05 -7.06 -1.75
C ILE A 128 -9.73 -6.51 -3.01
N GLN A 129 -11.05 -6.37 -2.97
CA GLN A 129 -11.85 -5.99 -4.14
C GLN A 129 -12.91 -4.97 -3.77
N GLY A 130 -12.93 -3.81 -4.44
CA GLY A 130 -13.93 -2.75 -4.23
C GLY A 130 -14.05 -2.28 -2.77
N CYS A 131 -12.96 -2.28 -2.00
CA CYS A 131 -12.99 -1.94 -0.58
C CYS A 131 -12.60 -0.48 -0.30
N GLN A 132 -13.03 0.04 0.84
CA GLN A 132 -12.73 1.40 1.28
C GLN A 132 -11.96 1.39 2.60
N PHE A 133 -10.84 2.11 2.63
CA PHE A 133 -9.98 2.32 3.80
C PHE A 133 -9.90 3.83 4.06
N ILE A 134 -10.85 4.34 4.84
CA ILE A 134 -11.09 5.78 4.96
C ILE A 134 -10.94 6.24 6.40
N ASP A 135 -10.28 7.38 6.61
CA ASP A 135 -10.17 8.05 7.91
C ASP A 135 -9.60 7.17 9.03
N ASN A 136 -8.68 6.28 8.66
CA ASN A 136 -7.88 5.51 9.62
C ASN A 136 -6.62 6.29 9.98
N ILE A 137 -6.33 6.42 11.27
CA ILE A 137 -5.07 6.95 11.79
C ILE A 137 -4.03 5.84 11.67
N ILE A 138 -3.11 5.99 10.73
CA ILE A 138 -2.07 5.00 10.43
C ILE A 138 -0.72 5.61 10.79
N GLU A 139 -0.18 5.18 11.93
CA GLU A 139 1.08 5.66 12.46
C GLU A 139 2.26 4.75 12.07
N THR A 140 3.44 5.14 12.52
CA THR A 140 4.73 4.57 12.15
C THR A 140 4.73 3.04 12.34
N GLY A 141 5.18 2.33 11.31
CA GLY A 141 5.28 0.87 11.29
C GLY A 141 4.00 0.14 10.86
N SER A 142 2.84 0.81 10.89
CA SER A 142 1.54 0.23 10.54
C SER A 142 1.12 0.51 9.09
N ALA A 143 0.11 -0.21 8.60
CA ALA A 143 -0.49 0.07 7.30
C ALA A 143 -1.99 -0.24 7.23
N ALA A 144 -2.76 0.34 6.31
CA ALA A 144 -4.17 -0.09 6.12
C ALA A 144 -4.21 -1.56 5.69
N VAL A 145 -3.36 -1.93 4.72
CA VAL A 145 -3.11 -3.31 4.31
C VAL A 145 -1.64 -3.62 4.52
N ASP A 146 -1.32 -4.56 5.41
CA ASP A 146 0.05 -4.96 5.74
C ASP A 146 0.27 -6.45 5.43
N VAL A 147 1.18 -6.77 4.51
CA VAL A 147 1.62 -8.14 4.22
C VAL A 147 3.07 -8.29 4.63
N THR A 148 3.31 -8.98 5.75
CA THR A 148 4.63 -9.08 6.40
C THR A 148 5.26 -10.48 6.29
N THR A 149 4.79 -11.29 5.33
CA THR A 149 5.33 -12.64 5.11
C THR A 149 5.70 -12.90 3.65
N ASN A 150 6.90 -13.44 3.44
CA ASN A 150 7.39 -13.90 2.14
C ASN A 150 6.70 -15.20 1.67
N ASN A 151 5.88 -15.81 2.53
CA ASN A 151 5.02 -16.94 2.13
C ASN A 151 3.81 -16.49 1.30
N CYS A 152 3.48 -15.19 1.34
CA CYS A 152 2.43 -14.63 0.52
C CYS A 152 2.92 -14.57 -0.93
N THR A 153 2.35 -15.41 -1.78
CA THR A 153 2.71 -15.45 -3.20
C THR A 153 2.06 -14.31 -3.98
N MET A 154 0.98 -13.73 -3.45
CA MET A 154 0.26 -12.64 -4.11
C MET A 154 -0.55 -11.77 -3.16
N LEU A 155 -0.30 -10.46 -3.21
CA LEU A 155 -1.22 -9.41 -2.80
C LEU A 155 -1.91 -8.86 -4.06
N ALA A 156 -3.24 -8.86 -4.08
CA ALA A 156 -4.03 -8.33 -5.18
C ALA A 156 -5.13 -7.39 -4.66
N ILE A 157 -5.09 -6.13 -5.08
CA ILE A 157 -6.09 -5.10 -4.79
C ILE A 157 -6.69 -4.68 -6.13
N LYS A 158 -7.97 -4.98 -6.37
CA LYS A 158 -8.63 -4.83 -7.70
C LYS A 158 -10.02 -4.23 -7.57
N ASP A 159 -10.63 -3.79 -8.67
CA ASP A 159 -12.03 -3.39 -8.65
C ASP A 159 -12.95 -4.57 -8.30
N PHE A 160 -14.17 -4.24 -7.91
CA PHE A 160 -15.28 -5.20 -7.84
C PHE A 160 -16.46 -4.64 -8.63
N GLN A 161 -16.81 -5.27 -9.75
CA GLN A 161 -17.94 -4.84 -10.57
C GLN A 161 -17.84 -3.37 -11.04
N GLY A 162 -16.63 -2.89 -11.29
CA GLY A 162 -16.36 -1.50 -11.64
C GLY A 162 -16.27 -0.54 -10.46
N GLU A 163 -16.57 -0.98 -9.23
CA GLU A 163 -16.32 -0.21 -8.01
C GLU A 163 -14.84 -0.24 -7.65
N LYS A 164 -14.26 0.95 -7.51
CA LYS A 164 -12.85 1.13 -7.19
C LYS A 164 -12.56 0.90 -5.71
N ASN A 165 -11.31 0.56 -5.40
CA ASN A 165 -10.83 0.69 -4.02
C ASN A 165 -10.56 2.15 -3.70
N ILE A 166 -10.81 2.56 -2.46
CA ILE A 166 -10.56 3.93 -1.99
C ILE A 166 -9.67 3.87 -0.76
N PHE A 167 -8.59 4.64 -0.77
CA PHE A 167 -7.74 4.88 0.39
C PHE A 167 -7.66 6.39 0.62
N SER A 168 -8.07 6.87 1.80
CA SER A 168 -8.07 8.30 2.08
C SER A 168 -7.91 8.65 3.55
N GLY A 169 -7.25 9.77 3.81
CA GLY A 169 -7.18 10.44 5.11
C GLY A 169 -7.84 11.82 5.12
N TYR A 170 -8.88 12.04 4.31
CA TYR A 170 -9.46 13.37 4.05
C TYR A 170 -9.92 14.09 5.31
N HIS A 171 -10.46 13.37 6.30
CA HIS A 171 -10.95 13.95 7.54
C HIS A 171 -9.89 13.99 8.66
N LEU A 172 -8.66 13.54 8.38
CA LEU A 172 -7.58 13.54 9.36
C LEU A 172 -6.95 14.93 9.45
N LYS A 173 -6.86 15.44 10.68
CA LYS A 173 -6.17 16.70 10.96
C LYS A 173 -4.66 16.54 10.93
N ASP A 174 -4.19 15.38 11.40
CA ASP A 174 -2.78 15.09 11.57
C ASP A 174 -2.22 14.25 10.39
N PRO A 175 -0.97 14.51 9.99
CA PRO A 175 -0.30 13.71 8.96
C PRO A 175 -0.10 12.25 9.35
N LEU A 176 -0.30 11.33 8.41
CA LEU A 176 -0.05 9.90 8.60
C LEU A 176 1.44 9.58 8.61
N SER A 177 1.92 8.83 9.61
CA SER A 177 3.32 8.38 9.67
C SER A 177 3.52 6.92 9.19
N GLY A 178 2.44 6.18 8.93
CA GLY A 178 2.44 4.84 8.34
C GLY A 178 2.04 4.81 6.86
N ASN A 179 1.57 3.66 6.38
CA ASN A 179 1.33 3.44 4.94
C ASN A 179 -0.12 3.07 4.61
N PHE A 180 -0.62 3.35 3.41
CA PHE A 180 -1.88 2.70 3.00
C PHE A 180 -1.66 1.22 2.69
N ILE A 181 -0.63 0.91 1.91
CA ILE A 181 -0.28 -0.47 1.56
C ILE A 181 1.19 -0.69 1.90
N LYS A 182 1.47 -1.75 2.66
CA LYS A 182 2.82 -2.25 2.95
C LYS A 182 2.89 -3.73 2.59
N SER A 183 3.89 -4.14 1.83
CA SER A 183 3.98 -5.54 1.36
C SER A 183 5.41 -6.03 1.16
N ILE A 184 5.60 -7.32 1.46
CA ILE A 184 6.78 -8.14 1.12
C ILE A 184 6.37 -9.40 0.30
N SER A 185 5.25 -9.31 -0.42
CA SER A 185 4.71 -10.40 -1.24
C SER A 185 5.49 -10.55 -2.55
N GLN A 186 5.67 -11.79 -3.01
CA GLN A 186 6.36 -12.12 -4.27
C GLN A 186 5.67 -11.51 -5.51
N LYS A 187 4.37 -11.23 -5.41
CA LYS A 187 3.62 -10.52 -6.43
C LYS A 187 2.70 -9.49 -5.78
N VAL A 188 2.71 -8.27 -6.29
CA VAL A 188 1.84 -7.18 -5.85
C VAL A 188 1.09 -6.64 -7.07
N ILE A 189 -0.23 -6.76 -7.07
CA ILE A 189 -1.11 -6.27 -8.14
C ILE A 189 -2.06 -5.27 -7.54
N ILE A 190 -2.01 -4.01 -7.99
CA ILE A 190 -2.90 -2.95 -7.53
C ILE A 190 -3.52 -2.33 -8.77
N THR A 191 -4.82 -2.54 -8.95
CA THR A 191 -5.58 -2.00 -10.08
C THR A 191 -6.80 -1.23 -9.62
N TYR A 192 -7.27 -0.27 -10.43
CA TYR A 192 -8.53 0.45 -10.20
C TYR A 192 -8.68 0.97 -8.76
N SER A 193 -7.64 1.66 -8.27
CA SER A 193 -7.57 2.13 -6.89
C SER A 193 -7.33 3.64 -6.84
N ASP A 194 -8.12 4.32 -6.02
CA ASP A 194 -8.02 5.75 -5.79
C ASP A 194 -7.38 6.01 -4.41
N PHE A 195 -6.21 6.64 -4.42
CA PHE A 195 -5.46 7.09 -3.25
C PHE A 195 -5.54 8.61 -3.16
N VAL A 196 -6.29 9.14 -2.20
CA VAL A 196 -6.70 10.54 -2.23
C VAL A 196 -6.58 11.27 -0.91
N ASN A 197 -6.26 12.56 -1.00
CA ASN A 197 -6.37 13.55 0.07
C ASN A 197 -5.67 13.12 1.35
N THR A 198 -4.34 13.04 1.34
CA THR A 198 -3.57 12.59 2.50
C THR A 198 -2.25 13.32 2.59
N THR A 199 -1.91 13.74 3.79
CA THR A 199 -0.59 14.27 4.12
C THR A 199 0.15 13.22 4.92
N PHE A 200 1.34 12.84 4.48
CA PHE A 200 2.23 11.92 5.17
C PHE A 200 3.30 12.70 5.96
N SER A 201 3.84 12.07 6.98
CA SER A 201 5.01 12.53 7.72
C SER A 201 6.04 11.40 7.83
N SER A 202 7.23 11.74 8.33
CA SER A 202 8.33 10.80 8.59
C SER A 202 8.61 9.83 7.42
N LYS A 203 8.30 8.53 7.55
CA LYS A 203 8.48 7.51 6.51
C LYS A 203 7.15 7.00 5.92
N GLY A 204 6.04 7.69 6.15
CA GLY A 204 4.75 7.31 5.60
C GLY A 204 4.67 7.49 4.09
N ASN A 205 3.98 6.57 3.42
CA ASN A 205 3.77 6.55 1.96
C ASN A 205 2.39 5.97 1.63
N VAL A 206 1.89 6.21 0.42
CA VAL A 206 0.72 5.46 -0.06
C VAL A 206 1.05 3.97 -0.19
N ILE A 207 2.10 3.62 -0.92
CA ILE A 207 2.53 2.23 -1.17
C ILE A 207 3.99 2.08 -0.75
N SER A 208 4.27 1.10 0.10
CA SER A 208 5.63 0.68 0.47
C SER A 208 5.81 -0.81 0.17
N ILE A 209 6.76 -1.15 -0.69
CA ILE A 209 7.09 -2.54 -1.02
C ILE A 209 8.56 -2.79 -0.72
N ASN A 210 8.84 -3.71 0.19
CA ASN A 210 10.20 -4.07 0.58
C ASN A 210 10.39 -5.56 0.38
N ASP A 211 11.26 -5.98 -0.53
CA ASP A 211 11.42 -7.39 -0.84
C ASP A 211 12.90 -7.76 -1.05
N GLU A 212 13.31 -8.88 -0.47
CA GLU A 212 14.67 -9.45 -0.60
C GLU A 212 14.76 -10.58 -1.66
N GLN A 213 13.64 -10.96 -2.24
CA GLN A 213 13.44 -12.00 -3.25
C GLN A 213 13.04 -11.39 -4.61
N TYR A 214 12.76 -12.25 -5.59
CA TYR A 214 12.20 -11.83 -6.87
C TYR A 214 10.77 -11.35 -6.67
N ILE A 215 10.44 -10.19 -7.24
CA ILE A 215 9.12 -9.60 -7.13
C ILE A 215 8.58 -9.08 -8.45
N GLU A 216 7.28 -9.29 -8.67
CA GLU A 216 6.51 -8.65 -9.74
C GLU A 216 5.52 -7.64 -9.14
N ILE A 217 5.63 -6.38 -9.56
CA ILE A 217 4.77 -5.27 -9.13
C ILE A 217 3.99 -4.76 -10.34
N VAL A 218 2.67 -4.76 -10.26
CA VAL A 218 1.77 -4.24 -11.29
C VAL A 218 0.88 -3.18 -10.65
N ILE A 219 0.94 -1.96 -11.17
CA ILE A 219 0.09 -0.83 -10.78
C ILE A 219 -0.60 -0.35 -12.04
N ASP A 220 -1.92 -0.50 -12.12
CA ASP A 220 -2.67 -0.20 -13.34
C ASP A 220 -3.96 0.56 -13.03
N GLU A 221 -4.32 1.52 -13.89
CA GLU A 221 -5.54 2.34 -13.74
C GLU A 221 -5.73 2.93 -12.32
N CYS A 222 -4.64 3.31 -11.67
CA CYS A 222 -4.64 3.88 -10.33
C CYS A 222 -4.66 5.41 -10.37
N LYS A 223 -5.29 6.04 -9.38
CA LYS A 223 -5.28 7.48 -9.19
C LYS A 223 -4.62 7.84 -7.87
N PHE A 224 -3.61 8.69 -7.92
CA PHE A 224 -2.91 9.27 -6.78
C PHE A 224 -3.19 10.77 -6.80
N ALA A 225 -4.02 11.28 -5.89
CA ALA A 225 -4.45 12.68 -5.95
C ALA A 225 -4.41 13.42 -4.61
N ASN A 226 -3.90 14.65 -4.61
CA ASN A 226 -3.79 15.51 -3.42
C ASN A 226 -3.02 14.82 -2.28
N LEU A 227 -1.83 14.33 -2.62
CA LEU A 227 -0.96 13.64 -1.68
C LEU A 227 0.22 14.54 -1.38
N SER A 228 0.57 14.69 -0.10
CA SER A 228 1.75 15.48 0.27
C SER A 228 2.56 14.82 1.36
N SER A 229 3.85 15.15 1.49
CA SER A 229 4.68 14.70 2.61
C SER A 229 5.38 15.88 3.27
N LEU A 230 5.23 16.02 4.59
CA LEU A 230 5.95 17.01 5.39
C LEU A 230 7.40 16.59 5.69
N SER A 231 7.80 15.38 5.32
CA SER A 231 9.12 14.84 5.62
C SER A 231 10.14 15.30 4.59
N SER A 232 11.22 15.93 5.06
CA SER A 232 12.40 16.19 4.23
C SER A 232 13.21 14.93 3.91
N SER A 233 12.89 13.82 4.58
CA SER A 233 13.59 12.53 4.44
C SER A 233 12.81 11.50 3.61
N SER A 234 11.54 11.75 3.29
CA SER A 234 10.75 10.84 2.46
C SER A 234 11.20 10.94 1.01
N MET A 235 11.66 9.82 0.44
CA MET A 235 12.06 9.76 -0.97
C MET A 235 10.84 9.84 -1.91
N SER A 236 9.68 9.35 -1.47
CA SER A 236 8.43 9.42 -2.22
C SER A 236 7.21 9.67 -1.34
N THR A 237 6.10 10.09 -1.97
CA THR A 237 4.77 10.17 -1.34
C THR A 237 3.85 9.05 -1.81
N CYS A 238 3.93 8.64 -3.08
CA CYS A 238 3.00 7.67 -3.65
C CYS A 238 3.56 6.26 -3.56
N ILE A 239 4.66 5.98 -4.26
CA ILE A 239 5.18 4.60 -4.35
C ILE A 239 6.63 4.59 -3.91
N HIS A 240 6.91 3.88 -2.83
CA HIS A 240 8.26 3.58 -2.35
C HIS A 240 8.53 2.10 -2.50
N THR A 241 9.60 1.74 -3.20
CA THR A 241 10.05 0.35 -3.28
C THR A 241 11.53 0.22 -2.90
N ASN A 242 11.85 -0.82 -2.15
CA ASN A 242 13.20 -1.25 -1.83
C ASN A 242 13.35 -2.73 -2.19
N LEU A 243 13.96 -3.00 -3.34
CA LEU A 243 13.93 -4.30 -3.99
C LEU A 243 15.30 -4.96 -4.01
N SER A 244 15.30 -6.28 -3.87
CA SER A 244 16.48 -7.11 -4.00
C SER A 244 17.06 -7.02 -5.39
N SER A 245 18.35 -6.72 -5.44
CA SER A 245 19.11 -6.85 -6.66
C SER A 245 19.40 -8.32 -6.97
N ASN A 246 19.59 -9.17 -5.98
CA ASN A 246 20.10 -10.53 -6.17
C ASN A 246 19.16 -11.46 -6.93
N GLU A 247 17.85 -11.20 -6.91
CA GLU A 247 16.84 -12.07 -7.53
C GLU A 247 16.17 -11.46 -8.76
N GLY A 248 16.40 -10.17 -9.03
CA GLY A 248 15.75 -9.44 -10.11
C GLY A 248 14.33 -8.99 -9.73
N PHE A 249 13.73 -8.12 -10.53
CA PHE A 249 12.37 -7.64 -10.30
C PHE A 249 11.70 -7.19 -11.59
N GLN A 250 10.36 -7.15 -11.57
CA GLN A 250 9.55 -6.56 -12.62
C GLN A 250 8.60 -5.52 -12.04
N ILE A 251 8.60 -4.31 -12.61
CA ILE A 251 7.66 -3.24 -12.24
C ILE A 251 6.94 -2.76 -13.48
N PHE A 252 5.61 -2.81 -13.43
CA PHE A 252 4.72 -2.31 -14.46
C PHE A 252 3.83 -1.23 -13.85
N ILE A 253 3.91 0.00 -14.36
CA ILE A 253 2.99 1.08 -14.00
C ILE A 253 2.28 1.59 -15.25
N TRP A 254 0.98 1.36 -15.31
CA TRP A 254 0.14 1.60 -16.47
C TRP A 254 -1.06 2.48 -16.16
N SER A 255 -1.43 3.31 -17.14
CA SER A 255 -2.68 4.06 -17.16
C SER A 255 -2.97 4.82 -15.85
N SER A 256 -1.92 5.21 -15.12
CA SER A 256 -2.04 5.73 -13.77
C SER A 256 -1.91 7.26 -13.76
N LEU A 257 -2.69 7.88 -12.88
CA LEU A 257 -2.85 9.32 -12.82
C LEU A 257 -2.28 9.86 -11.51
N PHE A 258 -1.32 10.77 -11.60
CA PHE A 258 -0.69 11.43 -10.46
C PHE A 258 -1.06 12.93 -10.48
N ILE A 259 -1.86 13.38 -9.52
CA ILE A 259 -2.38 14.74 -9.44
C ILE A 259 -1.98 15.38 -8.11
N ASN A 260 -1.29 16.52 -8.15
CA ASN A 260 -0.95 17.29 -6.93
C ASN A 260 -0.25 16.40 -5.87
N CYS A 261 0.76 15.65 -6.31
CA CYS A 261 1.62 14.81 -5.47
C CYS A 261 2.88 15.60 -5.08
N LYS A 262 2.92 16.11 -3.85
CA LYS A 262 3.94 17.06 -3.37
C LYS A 262 4.91 16.42 -2.38
N ASN A 263 6.21 16.60 -2.60
CA ASN A 263 7.24 16.24 -1.62
C ASN A 263 8.00 17.47 -1.16
N TYR A 264 8.13 17.66 0.15
CA TYR A 264 8.93 18.74 0.74
C TYR A 264 10.36 18.26 1.04
N GLY A 265 11.13 17.88 0.02
CA GLY A 265 12.56 17.56 0.15
C GLY A 265 13.43 18.82 0.18
N SER A 266 14.56 18.79 0.93
CA SER A 266 15.58 19.85 0.81
C SER A 266 16.23 19.79 -0.57
N GLU A 267 16.69 20.95 -1.07
CA GLU A 267 17.04 21.30 -2.46
C GLU A 267 18.07 20.42 -3.20
N GLN A 268 18.48 19.25 -2.67
CA GLN A 268 19.40 18.31 -3.32
C GLN A 268 18.91 16.85 -3.39
N THR A 269 17.72 16.54 -2.86
CA THR A 269 17.03 15.25 -3.08
C THR A 269 15.63 15.52 -3.59
N LEU A 270 15.48 15.54 -4.91
CA LEU A 270 14.20 15.68 -5.61
C LEU A 270 13.22 14.63 -5.08
N GLY A 271 12.27 15.04 -4.25
CA GLY A 271 11.23 14.14 -3.77
C GLY A 271 10.28 13.81 -4.93
N SER A 272 9.95 12.53 -5.11
CA SER A 272 9.21 12.07 -6.29
C SER A 272 7.90 11.36 -5.98
N ALA A 273 6.98 11.32 -6.94
CA ALA A 273 5.76 10.51 -6.77
C ALA A 273 6.13 9.03 -6.57
N VAL A 274 7.10 8.54 -7.35
CA VAL A 274 7.58 7.15 -7.33
C VAL A 274 9.07 7.14 -7.04
N THR A 275 9.50 6.25 -6.14
CA THR A 275 10.89 5.90 -5.87
C THR A 275 11.07 4.39 -5.97
N ILE A 276 12.03 3.97 -6.80
CA ILE A 276 12.50 2.59 -6.87
C ILE A 276 13.95 2.55 -6.44
N HIS A 277 14.22 1.84 -5.35
CA HIS A 277 15.56 1.56 -4.85
C HIS A 277 15.89 0.10 -5.11
N SER A 278 17.00 -0.16 -5.79
CA SER A 278 17.60 -1.48 -5.88
C SER A 278 19.11 -1.39 -5.73
N ASN A 279 19.72 -2.38 -5.06
CA ASN A 279 21.17 -2.54 -5.04
C ASN A 279 21.70 -2.94 -6.44
N ALA A 280 23.02 -2.95 -6.63
CA ALA A 280 23.61 -3.44 -7.87
C ALA A 280 23.30 -4.94 -8.07
N SER A 281 22.88 -5.33 -9.29
CA SER A 281 22.51 -6.71 -9.64
C SER A 281 23.30 -7.22 -10.85
N THR A 282 23.47 -8.54 -10.93
CA THR A 282 23.86 -9.28 -12.14
C THR A 282 22.69 -10.02 -12.82
N LYS A 283 21.49 -9.99 -12.23
CA LYS A 283 20.25 -10.57 -12.75
C LYS A 283 19.36 -9.49 -13.38
N ASN A 284 18.43 -9.93 -14.22
CA ASN A 284 17.53 -9.06 -14.97
C ASN A 284 16.60 -8.27 -14.04
N ALA A 285 16.55 -6.96 -14.20
CA ALA A 285 15.49 -6.11 -13.68
C ALA A 285 14.80 -5.39 -14.84
N THR A 286 13.47 -5.37 -14.81
CA THR A 286 12.66 -4.74 -15.86
C THR A 286 11.70 -3.76 -15.23
N SER A 287 11.73 -2.51 -15.67
CA SER A 287 10.76 -1.50 -15.29
C SER A 287 10.07 -0.98 -16.55
N TYR A 288 8.75 -0.89 -16.54
CA TYR A 288 7.98 -0.42 -17.68
C TYR A 288 6.86 0.51 -17.22
N PHE A 289 6.87 1.73 -17.74
CA PHE A 289 5.94 2.81 -17.43
C PHE A 289 5.22 3.19 -18.74
N ASN A 290 3.91 3.01 -18.79
CA ASN A 290 3.14 3.27 -20.00
C ASN A 290 1.85 4.05 -19.73
N GLU A 291 1.54 5.04 -20.57
CA GLU A 291 0.27 5.78 -20.53
C GLU A 291 -0.03 6.47 -19.18
N ASN A 292 1.03 6.82 -18.42
CA ASN A 292 0.88 7.54 -17.16
C ASN A 292 0.73 9.04 -17.39
N LYS A 293 -0.08 9.71 -16.55
CA LYS A 293 -0.30 11.15 -16.62
C LYS A 293 0.01 11.84 -15.29
N GLY A 294 0.89 12.84 -15.31
CA GLY A 294 1.19 13.72 -14.18
C GLY A 294 0.62 15.13 -14.35
N ILE A 295 -0.06 15.65 -13.33
CA ILE A 295 -0.54 17.04 -13.24
C ILE A 295 -0.14 17.57 -11.86
N GLU A 296 0.68 18.61 -11.77
CA GLU A 296 1.12 19.15 -10.46
C GLU A 296 1.81 18.11 -9.56
N ALA A 297 2.40 17.07 -10.17
CA ALA A 297 3.12 16.02 -9.46
C ALA A 297 4.63 16.21 -9.64
N SER A 298 5.40 15.99 -8.56
CA SER A 298 6.85 15.83 -8.67
C SER A 298 7.15 14.53 -9.43
N ASP A 299 7.91 14.63 -10.53
CA ASP A 299 8.15 13.55 -11.50
C ASP A 299 8.65 12.23 -10.89
N ILE A 300 8.58 11.15 -11.67
CA ILE A 300 9.08 9.81 -11.32
C ILE A 300 10.60 9.88 -11.11
N TRP A 301 11.10 9.42 -9.95
CA TRP A 301 12.53 9.27 -9.69
C TRP A 301 12.91 7.81 -9.53
N ILE A 302 13.86 7.35 -10.32
CA ILE A 302 14.35 5.97 -10.27
C ILE A 302 15.80 6.00 -9.82
N LYS A 303 16.02 5.76 -8.52
CA LYS A 303 17.36 5.59 -7.98
C LYS A 303 17.75 4.11 -8.03
N SER A 304 18.20 3.70 -9.21
CA SER A 304 18.69 2.34 -9.41
C SER A 304 20.21 2.29 -9.48
N GLN A 305 20.83 1.33 -8.77
CA GLN A 305 22.24 0.96 -8.95
C GLN A 305 22.44 -0.11 -10.05
N LEU A 306 21.42 -0.39 -10.86
CA LEU A 306 21.52 -1.29 -12.00
C LEU A 306 22.49 -0.72 -13.05
N THR A 307 23.16 -1.61 -13.78
CA THR A 307 24.01 -1.21 -14.91
C THR A 307 23.17 -0.54 -15.99
N ASP A 308 23.76 0.41 -16.76
CA ASP A 308 23.13 1.30 -17.77
C ASP A 308 22.23 0.64 -18.85
N ILE A 309 22.02 -0.68 -18.83
CA ILE A 309 21.36 -1.48 -19.86
C ILE A 309 19.83 -1.59 -19.67
N GLU A 310 19.28 -1.34 -18.48
CA GLU A 310 17.88 -1.72 -18.18
C GLU A 310 16.86 -0.57 -18.07
N LEU A 311 17.30 0.69 -17.97
CA LEU A 311 16.44 1.88 -18.01
C LEU A 311 16.79 2.72 -19.23
N ASN A 312 16.03 2.55 -20.30
CA ASN A 312 16.13 3.32 -21.53
C ASN A 312 14.78 3.95 -21.90
N LEU A 313 14.76 4.82 -22.91
CA LEU A 313 13.56 5.58 -23.30
C LEU A 313 12.36 4.67 -23.65
N SER A 314 12.60 3.45 -24.14
CA SER A 314 11.52 2.50 -24.47
C SER A 314 10.75 2.01 -23.23
N ASN A 315 11.36 2.15 -22.03
CA ASN A 315 10.71 1.85 -20.77
C ASN A 315 9.64 2.89 -20.38
N PHE A 316 9.57 4.06 -21.03
CA PHE A 316 8.66 5.17 -20.72
C PHE A 316 7.72 5.51 -21.89
N ASN A 317 7.11 4.50 -22.48
CA ASN A 317 6.24 4.69 -23.64
C ASN A 317 5.00 5.52 -23.26
N LYS A 318 4.64 6.52 -24.08
CA LYS A 318 3.43 7.36 -23.90
C LYS A 318 3.17 7.89 -22.47
N SER A 319 4.18 8.12 -21.65
CA SER A 319 4.01 8.74 -20.32
C SER A 319 4.20 10.25 -20.42
N TYR A 320 3.31 11.03 -19.79
CA TYR A 320 3.24 12.49 -19.96
C TYR A 320 3.20 13.22 -18.59
N SER A 321 3.81 14.41 -18.52
CA SER A 321 3.72 15.34 -17.38
C SER A 321 3.36 16.74 -17.91
N ASP A 322 2.29 17.34 -17.38
CA ASP A 322 1.69 18.59 -17.91
C ASP A 322 2.46 19.88 -17.49
N ILE A 323 3.58 19.78 -16.77
CA ILE A 323 4.21 20.94 -16.08
C ILE A 323 5.60 21.34 -16.62
N SER A 324 5.82 22.66 -16.62
CA SER A 324 7.08 23.41 -16.88
C SER A 324 8.16 23.29 -15.79
N VAL A 325 8.02 22.32 -14.89
CA VAL A 325 8.95 21.94 -13.83
C VAL A 325 9.70 20.74 -14.38
N ILE A 326 11.02 20.83 -14.32
CA ILE A 326 11.93 19.92 -15.01
C ILE A 326 11.61 18.48 -14.64
N SER A 327 11.25 17.69 -15.66
CA SER A 327 11.24 16.24 -15.59
C SER A 327 12.65 15.73 -15.36
N ASN A 328 13.05 15.65 -14.09
CA ASN A 328 14.35 15.15 -13.71
C ASN A 328 14.33 13.64 -13.61
N PHE A 329 14.41 12.97 -14.75
CA PHE A 329 14.89 11.59 -14.78
C PHE A 329 16.36 11.62 -14.41
N SER A 330 16.69 11.15 -13.20
CA SER A 330 18.06 11.01 -12.76
C SER A 330 18.29 9.56 -12.34
N THR A 331 19.05 8.82 -13.15
CA THR A 331 19.64 7.55 -12.76
C THR A 331 20.98 7.83 -12.08
N CYS A 332 21.23 7.23 -10.92
CA CYS A 332 22.53 7.31 -10.24
C CYS A 332 23.18 5.93 -10.30
N SER A 333 23.89 5.62 -11.39
CA SER A 333 24.74 4.42 -11.42
C SER A 333 25.98 4.63 -10.53
N ALA A 334 26.56 3.54 -10.01
CA ALA A 334 27.72 3.58 -9.11
C ALA A 334 28.97 4.23 -9.73
N SER A 335 28.95 4.49 -11.04
CA SER A 335 29.93 5.29 -11.78
C SER A 335 29.38 6.68 -12.14
N SER A 336 28.96 7.46 -11.14
CA SER A 336 28.87 8.94 -11.12
C SER A 336 28.36 9.69 -12.38
N LYS A 337 27.49 9.07 -13.18
CA LYS A 337 26.87 9.73 -14.35
C LYS A 337 25.36 9.80 -14.13
N VAL A 338 24.89 11.00 -13.78
CA VAL A 338 23.48 11.34 -13.87
C VAL A 338 23.14 11.42 -15.34
N ILE A 339 22.35 10.48 -15.86
CA ILE A 339 21.80 10.57 -17.21
C ILE A 339 20.48 11.33 -17.10
N SER A 340 20.49 12.61 -17.45
CA SER A 340 19.27 13.36 -17.70
C SER A 340 18.67 12.93 -19.04
N ILE A 341 17.44 12.42 -19.03
CA ILE A 341 16.74 12.02 -20.27
C ILE A 341 16.17 13.28 -20.92
N GLU A 342 16.81 13.77 -21.98
CA GLU A 342 16.47 15.04 -22.64
C GLU A 342 15.26 14.99 -23.61
N SER A 343 14.58 13.85 -23.77
CA SER A 343 13.51 13.73 -24.77
C SER A 343 12.23 13.10 -24.22
N LEU A 344 11.47 13.88 -23.45
CA LEU A 344 10.03 13.74 -23.34
C LEU A 344 9.37 14.87 -24.12
N GLN A 345 8.37 14.54 -24.95
CA GLN A 345 7.63 15.56 -25.70
C GLN A 345 6.78 16.39 -24.75
N VAL A 346 7.28 17.60 -24.43
CA VAL A 346 6.56 18.62 -23.67
C VAL A 346 5.59 19.34 -24.61
N TYR A 347 4.29 19.29 -24.30
CA TYR A 347 3.23 19.85 -25.16
C TYR A 347 2.76 21.26 -24.78
N SER A 348 3.48 22.01 -23.93
CA SER A 348 3.13 23.41 -23.68
C SER A 348 4.35 24.33 -23.54
N ASN A 349 4.21 25.54 -24.08
CA ASN A 349 5.29 26.52 -24.32
C ASN A 349 5.87 27.10 -23.02
N THR A 350 6.89 26.48 -22.42
CA THR A 350 7.91 27.18 -21.60
C THR A 350 9.18 26.33 -21.47
N PHE A 351 10.34 26.87 -21.84
CA PHE A 351 11.67 26.25 -21.73
C PHE A 351 12.19 26.28 -20.29
N VAL A 352 12.71 25.16 -19.76
CA VAL A 352 13.76 25.14 -18.72
C VAL A 352 14.63 23.87 -18.84
N ILE A 353 15.95 24.07 -18.92
CA ILE A 353 17.02 23.07 -18.83
C ILE A 353 17.57 23.11 -17.39
N PHE A 354 17.79 21.96 -16.73
CA PHE A 354 18.75 21.86 -15.64
C PHE A 354 19.78 20.77 -15.95
N GLY A 355 20.94 21.22 -16.43
CA GLY A 355 22.19 20.49 -16.33
C GLY A 355 23.05 21.14 -15.25
N ALA A 356 23.58 20.35 -14.34
CA ALA A 356 24.70 20.78 -13.50
C ALA A 356 25.66 19.61 -13.25
N LEU A 357 26.76 19.57 -14.01
CA LEU A 357 28.04 19.13 -13.47
C LEU A 357 29.17 19.92 -14.12
N LYS A 358 29.72 20.86 -13.34
CA LYS A 358 30.95 21.59 -13.63
C LYS A 358 32.11 20.65 -13.31
N LEU A 359 32.83 20.20 -14.34
CA LEU A 359 34.16 19.63 -14.16
C LEU A 359 35.12 20.75 -13.76
N ALA A 360 35.79 20.60 -12.62
CA ALA A 360 37.04 21.29 -12.34
C ALA A 360 38.14 20.23 -12.38
N ASN A 361 39.16 20.47 -13.21
CA ASN A 361 40.35 19.64 -13.37
C ASN A 361 41.14 19.48 -12.07
#